data_AF-A0A212U314-F1
#
_entry.id   AF-A0A212U314-F1
#
_cell.length_a   1.000
_cell.length_b   1.000
_cell.length_c   1.000
_cell.angle_alpha   90.00
_cell.angle_beta   90.00
_cell.angle_gamma   90.00
#
_symmetry.space_group_name_H-M   'P 1'
#
loop_
_entity.id
_entity.type
_entity.pdbx_description
1 polymer ?
#
loop_
_entity_poly.entity_id
_entity_poly.type
_entity_poly.pdbx_seq_one_letter_code
_entity_poly.pdbx_strand_id
1 'polypeptide(L)'
;MVDPDASRPAHGVLWFSGDPEGVAAWLVGGVVSAEVVALDGWTLVRPLELPAGLGPYGDAVGLILSRVVPDEHRPVVALTEREGVVVVAAADQPGDEVHWVAVQPGVGPRSLGELPTCGPRYMTAAAGVPEQADELAALIARRRAVGSGAGELGMRLAMVLGLPEPAVARRQVEFSHGLVVEPDPREVQRFKQVLSDRLVERDEEAGR
;
A
#
# COMPACT_ATOMS: atom_id res chain seq x y z
N MET A 1 25.02 -10.76 7.20
CA MET A 1 24.13 -11.86 7.62
C MET A 1 22.93 -11.18 8.26
N VAL A 2 21.85 -11.01 7.49
CA VAL A 2 20.63 -10.35 8.00
C VAL A 2 19.82 -11.44 8.69
N ASP A 3 19.49 -11.23 9.96
CA ASP A 3 18.68 -12.15 10.73
C ASP A 3 17.30 -12.29 10.04
N PRO A 4 16.91 -13.49 9.58
CA PRO A 4 15.59 -13.70 8.98
C PRO A 4 14.44 -13.52 9.99
N ASP A 5 14.76 -13.41 11.28
CA ASP A 5 13.80 -13.31 12.39
C ASP A 5 13.66 -11.88 12.97
N ALA A 6 14.33 -10.88 12.38
CA ALA A 6 14.14 -9.49 12.77
C ALA A 6 12.91 -8.88 12.06
N SER A 7 12.05 -8.18 12.81
CA SER A 7 11.00 -7.33 12.25
C SER A 7 11.61 -6.40 11.20
N ARG A 8 10.96 -6.31 10.03
CA ARG A 8 11.43 -5.46 8.93
C ARG A 8 10.65 -4.14 8.91
N PRO A 9 11.32 -3.00 8.69
CA PRO A 9 10.63 -1.74 8.48
C PRO A 9 9.70 -1.89 7.28
N ALA A 10 8.42 -1.64 7.51
CA ALA A 10 7.41 -1.72 6.50
C ALA A 10 7.52 -0.54 5.52
N HIS A 11 7.14 -0.76 4.27
CA HIS A 11 7.28 0.24 3.21
C HIS A 11 5.92 0.53 2.60
N GLY A 12 5.71 1.81 2.29
CA GLY A 12 4.52 2.31 1.63
C GLY A 12 3.74 3.29 2.49
N VAL A 13 2.63 3.75 1.93
CA VAL A 13 1.72 4.70 2.53
C VAL A 13 0.34 4.50 1.91
N LEU A 14 -0.69 4.67 2.72
CA LEU A 14 -2.08 4.55 2.32
C LEU A 14 -2.84 5.79 2.76
N TRP A 15 -3.79 6.22 1.94
CA TRP A 15 -4.75 7.27 2.24
C TRP A 15 -6.14 6.64 2.18
N PHE A 16 -6.85 6.67 3.30
CA PHE A 16 -8.23 6.24 3.43
C PHE A 16 -9.11 7.48 3.60
N SER A 17 -10.32 7.48 3.05
CA SER A 17 -11.28 8.56 3.32
C SER A 17 -12.00 8.43 4.67
N GLY A 18 -11.91 7.27 5.31
CA GLY A 18 -12.50 7.00 6.62
C GLY A 18 -11.85 7.81 7.74
N ASP A 19 -12.54 7.90 8.88
CA ASP A 19 -12.02 8.61 10.05
C ASP A 19 -10.84 7.86 10.72
N PRO A 20 -9.92 8.58 11.39
CA PRO A 20 -8.72 7.98 11.96
C PRO A 20 -8.98 6.89 13.01
N GLU A 21 -10.03 7.04 13.81
CA GLU A 21 -10.35 6.08 14.88
C GLU A 21 -10.90 4.78 14.30
N GLY A 22 -11.81 4.87 13.33
CA GLY A 22 -12.34 3.73 12.60
C GLY A 22 -11.25 2.97 11.84
N VAL A 23 -10.41 3.70 11.09
CA VAL A 23 -9.28 3.10 10.37
C VAL A 23 -8.30 2.42 11.35
N ALA A 24 -7.97 3.06 12.47
CA ALA A 24 -7.13 2.47 13.50
C ALA A 24 -7.75 1.19 14.09
N ALA A 25 -9.03 1.19 14.43
CA ALA A 25 -9.73 0.02 14.95
C ALA A 25 -9.74 -1.13 13.93
N TRP A 26 -9.94 -0.84 12.64
CA TRP A 26 -9.84 -1.86 11.59
C TRP A 26 -8.42 -2.42 11.45
N LEU A 27 -7.38 -1.58 11.57
CA LEU A 27 -5.98 -2.00 11.49
C LEU A 27 -5.57 -2.95 12.63
N VAL A 28 -6.15 -2.81 13.83
CA VAL A 28 -5.90 -3.72 14.97
C VAL A 28 -6.20 -5.18 14.61
N GLY A 29 -7.22 -5.43 13.78
CA GLY A 29 -7.55 -6.79 13.31
C GLY A 29 -6.64 -7.32 12.20
N GLY A 30 -5.55 -6.62 11.89
CA GLY A 30 -4.56 -6.99 10.87
C GLY A 30 -3.31 -7.61 11.48
N VAL A 31 -2.20 -7.53 10.72
CA VAL A 31 -0.89 -8.04 11.14
C VAL A 31 0.24 -7.04 11.00
N VAL A 32 -0.06 -5.82 10.55
CA VAL A 32 0.94 -4.79 10.26
C VAL A 32 0.79 -3.69 11.30
N SER A 33 1.87 -3.37 12.03
CA SER A 33 1.86 -2.18 12.88
C SER A 33 1.97 -0.94 11.99
N ALA A 34 1.24 0.11 12.35
CA ALA A 34 1.15 1.30 11.52
C ALA A 34 0.95 2.55 12.36
N GLU A 35 1.40 3.67 11.84
CA GLU A 35 1.06 4.98 12.33
C GLU A 35 -0.13 5.54 11.52
N VAL A 36 -1.12 6.06 12.22
CA VAL A 36 -2.35 6.65 11.67
C VAL A 36 -2.35 8.15 11.93
N VAL A 37 -2.54 8.94 10.89
CA VAL A 37 -2.49 10.41 10.96
C VAL A 37 -3.72 11.00 10.30
N ALA A 38 -4.43 11.85 11.02
CA ALA A 38 -5.54 12.63 10.48
C ALA A 38 -5.00 13.73 9.54
N LEU A 39 -5.46 13.75 8.30
CA LEU A 39 -5.21 14.81 7.32
C LEU A 39 -6.54 15.38 6.82
N ASP A 40 -6.49 16.50 6.10
CA ASP A 40 -7.70 17.11 5.55
C ASP A 40 -8.37 16.18 4.53
N GLY A 41 -9.58 15.71 4.86
CA GLY A 41 -10.36 14.78 4.03
C GLY A 41 -9.82 13.35 3.93
N TRP A 42 -8.70 13.03 4.58
CA TRP A 42 -8.06 11.71 4.50
C TRP A 42 -7.46 11.27 5.84
N THR A 43 -7.49 9.98 6.11
CA THR A 43 -6.66 9.31 7.10
C THR A 43 -5.46 8.68 6.41
N LEU A 44 -4.27 9.14 6.79
CA LEU A 44 -3.02 8.57 6.34
C LEU A 44 -2.63 7.39 7.21
N VAL A 45 -2.20 6.30 6.59
CA VAL A 45 -1.63 5.14 7.27
C VAL A 45 -0.23 4.90 6.74
N ARG A 46 0.74 4.94 7.65
CA ARG A 46 2.14 4.63 7.39
C ARG A 46 2.52 3.34 8.11
N PRO A 47 2.69 2.22 7.40
CA PRO A 47 3.20 1.00 7.99
C PRO A 47 4.56 1.22 8.68
N LEU A 48 4.70 0.70 9.90
CA LEU A 48 5.92 0.80 10.70
C LEU A 48 6.72 -0.50 10.62
N GLU A 49 6.12 -1.62 11.03
CA GLU A 49 6.79 -2.90 11.07
C GLU A 49 5.92 -4.05 10.56
N LEU A 50 6.61 -5.04 10.00
CA LEU A 50 6.05 -6.34 9.69
C LEU A 50 6.49 -7.37 10.72
N PRO A 51 5.60 -8.30 11.11
CA PRO A 51 5.97 -9.43 11.94
C PRO A 51 7.16 -10.21 11.35
N ALA A 52 8.07 -10.64 12.22
CA ALA A 52 9.13 -11.55 11.85
C ALA A 52 8.59 -12.88 11.29
N GLY A 53 9.33 -13.50 10.38
CA GLY A 53 9.01 -14.82 9.81
C GLY A 53 8.01 -14.83 8.65
N LEU A 54 7.64 -13.66 8.10
CA LEU A 54 6.66 -13.54 7.01
C LEU A 54 7.19 -13.87 5.59
N GLY A 55 8.46 -14.26 5.47
CA GLY A 55 9.05 -14.72 4.20
C GLY A 55 8.87 -13.71 3.04
N PRO A 56 8.59 -14.16 1.79
CA PRO A 56 8.45 -13.30 0.61
C PRO A 56 7.15 -12.47 0.59
N TYR A 57 6.24 -12.69 1.54
CA TYR A 57 4.96 -11.96 1.65
C TYR A 57 5.12 -10.58 2.32
N GLY A 58 6.36 -10.09 2.44
CA GLY A 58 6.77 -8.98 3.28
C GLY A 58 6.52 -7.58 2.74
N ASP A 59 5.33 -7.30 2.20
CA ASP A 59 4.93 -5.93 1.89
C ASP A 59 3.67 -5.56 2.66
N ALA A 60 3.80 -4.49 3.44
CA ALA A 60 2.74 -4.03 4.32
C ALA A 60 1.50 -3.57 3.58
N VAL A 61 1.65 -2.87 2.45
CA VAL A 61 0.49 -2.42 1.66
C VAL A 61 -0.33 -3.62 1.18
N GLY A 62 0.34 -4.64 0.63
CA GLY A 62 -0.29 -5.90 0.25
C GLY A 62 -0.98 -6.62 1.41
N LEU A 63 -0.34 -6.70 2.58
CA LEU A 63 -0.93 -7.33 3.76
C LEU A 63 -2.15 -6.56 4.29
N ILE A 64 -2.07 -5.22 4.32
CA ILE A 64 -3.19 -4.37 4.75
C ILE A 64 -4.37 -4.52 3.77
N LEU A 65 -4.12 -4.42 2.47
CA LEU A 65 -5.16 -4.43 1.43
C LEU A 65 -5.59 -5.84 0.98
N SER A 66 -4.96 -6.90 1.48
CA SER A 66 -5.47 -8.27 1.33
C SER A 66 -6.73 -8.54 2.15
N ARG A 67 -7.01 -7.68 3.13
CA ARG A 67 -8.25 -7.68 3.91
C ARG A 67 -9.27 -6.82 3.19
N VAL A 68 -10.54 -7.20 3.32
CA VAL A 68 -11.65 -6.35 2.84
C VAL A 68 -11.56 -5.00 3.56
N VAL A 69 -11.40 -3.93 2.78
CA VAL A 69 -11.50 -2.55 3.27
C VAL A 69 -12.99 -2.25 3.48
N PRO A 70 -13.42 -1.92 4.71
CA PRO A 70 -14.80 -1.54 5.01
C PRO A 70 -15.26 -0.37 4.15
N ASP A 71 -16.54 -0.35 3.80
CA ASP A 71 -17.08 0.66 2.87
C ASP A 71 -16.95 2.08 3.41
N GLU A 72 -17.06 2.25 4.73
CA GLU A 72 -16.86 3.52 5.44
C GLU A 72 -15.42 4.04 5.42
N HIS A 73 -14.44 3.24 4.96
CA HIS A 73 -13.05 3.65 4.82
C HIS A 73 -12.65 3.89 3.36
N ARG A 74 -13.60 3.71 2.43
CA ARG A 74 -13.41 3.88 0.99
C ARG A 74 -13.87 5.27 0.51
N PRO A 75 -13.15 5.89 -0.43
CA PRO A 75 -12.06 5.31 -1.21
C PRO A 75 -10.74 5.18 -0.44
N VAL A 76 -9.85 4.31 -0.96
CA VAL A 76 -8.47 4.14 -0.52
C VAL A 76 -7.52 4.24 -1.71
N VAL A 77 -6.38 4.92 -1.52
CA VAL A 77 -5.25 4.91 -2.45
C VAL A 77 -3.99 4.56 -1.67
N ALA A 78 -3.16 3.67 -2.21
CA ALA A 78 -1.90 3.27 -1.58
C ALA A 78 -0.74 3.27 -2.55
N LEU A 79 0.43 3.64 -2.06
CA LEU A 79 1.69 3.66 -2.78
C LEU A 79 2.74 2.87 -2.01
N THR A 80 3.48 1.98 -2.68
CA THR A 80 4.67 1.33 -2.13
C THR A 80 5.76 1.23 -3.19
N GLU A 81 7.02 1.26 -2.77
CA GLU A 81 8.17 1.08 -3.67
C GLU A 81 8.69 -0.35 -3.53
N ARG A 82 8.84 -1.05 -4.67
CA ARG A 82 9.49 -2.36 -4.74
C ARG A 82 10.45 -2.40 -5.92
N GLU A 83 11.72 -2.70 -5.65
CA GLU A 83 12.74 -2.92 -6.68
C GLU A 83 12.83 -1.77 -7.72
N GLY A 84 12.64 -0.52 -7.28
CA GLY A 84 12.65 0.65 -8.15
C GLY A 84 11.38 0.86 -8.98
N VAL A 85 10.28 0.18 -8.63
CA VAL A 85 8.94 0.32 -9.20
C VAL A 85 8.00 0.86 -8.13
N VAL A 86 7.11 1.79 -8.51
CA VAL A 86 6.02 2.23 -7.63
C VAL A 86 4.82 1.32 -7.88
N VAL A 87 4.40 0.57 -6.87
CA VAL A 87 3.13 -0.16 -6.89
C VAL A 87 2.06 0.74 -6.32
N VAL A 88 0.98 0.89 -7.08
CA VAL A 88 -0.22 1.62 -6.66
C VAL A 88 -1.35 0.65 -6.49
N ALA A 89 -2.10 0.83 -5.41
CA ALA A 89 -3.37 0.15 -5.18
C ALA A 89 -4.46 1.20 -4.97
N ALA A 90 -5.66 0.94 -5.49
CA ALA A 90 -6.80 1.80 -5.23
C ALA A 90 -8.07 0.96 -5.09
N ALA A 91 -9.00 1.43 -4.26
CA ALA A 91 -10.36 0.94 -4.21
C ALA A 91 -11.28 2.15 -4.07
N ASP A 92 -12.27 2.27 -4.96
CA ASP A 92 -13.15 3.44 -5.04
C ASP A 92 -14.51 3.17 -4.38
N GLN A 93 -15.31 2.28 -4.96
CA GLN A 93 -16.69 2.09 -4.55
C GLN A 93 -16.88 0.97 -3.50
N PRO A 94 -18.01 1.00 -2.76
CA PRO A 94 -18.45 -0.11 -1.93
C PRO A 94 -18.51 -1.43 -2.69
N GLY A 95 -17.97 -2.50 -2.11
CA GLY A 95 -17.95 -3.83 -2.73
C GLY A 95 -16.95 -4.03 -3.88
N ASP A 96 -16.20 -2.99 -4.30
CA ASP A 96 -15.15 -3.14 -5.30
C ASP A 96 -13.96 -3.93 -4.74
N GLU A 97 -13.34 -4.75 -5.59
CA GLU A 97 -12.02 -5.31 -5.33
C GLU A 97 -10.95 -4.21 -5.34
N VAL A 98 -9.80 -4.47 -4.72
CA VAL A 98 -8.66 -3.55 -4.81
C VAL A 98 -7.99 -3.73 -6.18
N HIS A 99 -7.83 -2.64 -6.92
CA HIS A 99 -7.13 -2.61 -8.20
C HIS A 99 -5.66 -2.21 -8.02
N TRP A 100 -4.77 -2.84 -8.79
CA TRP A 100 -3.33 -2.71 -8.66
C TRP A 100 -2.63 -2.34 -9.97
N VAL A 101 -1.53 -1.60 -9.88
CA VAL A 101 -0.64 -1.34 -11.02
C VAL A 101 0.79 -1.13 -10.55
N ALA A 102 1.75 -1.72 -11.25
CA ALA A 102 3.17 -1.40 -11.12
C ALA A 102 3.54 -0.31 -12.13
N VAL A 103 4.07 0.81 -11.64
CA VAL A 103 4.52 1.93 -12.47
C VAL A 103 6.04 2.01 -12.39
N GLN A 104 6.71 1.68 -13.50
CA GLN A 104 8.15 1.80 -13.60
C GLN A 104 8.52 3.11 -14.32
N PRO A 105 9.36 3.97 -13.72
CA PRO A 105 9.88 5.16 -14.39
C PRO A 105 10.52 4.79 -15.73
N GLY A 106 10.21 5.52 -16.80
CA GLY A 106 10.83 5.26 -18.10
C GLY A 106 10.14 4.19 -18.96
N VAL A 107 9.32 3.32 -18.36
CA VAL A 107 8.73 2.15 -19.04
C VAL A 107 7.21 2.24 -19.15
N GLY A 108 6.53 2.72 -18.10
CA GLY A 108 5.08 2.81 -18.05
C GLY A 108 4.44 1.76 -17.12
N PRO A 109 3.10 1.59 -17.19
CA PRO A 109 2.35 0.74 -16.27
C PRO A 109 2.47 -0.74 -16.66
N ARG A 110 2.45 -1.61 -15.65
CA ARG A 110 2.44 -3.07 -15.78
C ARG A 110 1.38 -3.66 -14.84
N SER A 111 0.62 -4.64 -15.31
CA SER A 111 -0.28 -5.41 -14.47
C SER A 111 0.51 -6.33 -13.54
N LEU A 112 -0.06 -6.65 -12.38
CA LEU A 112 0.52 -7.57 -11.41
C LEU A 112 -0.10 -8.97 -11.54
N GLY A 113 0.05 -9.57 -12.73
CA GLY A 113 -0.50 -10.90 -13.02
C GLY A 113 -2.02 -10.92 -13.06
N GLU A 114 -2.63 -11.76 -12.22
CA GLU A 114 -4.09 -11.98 -12.15
C GLU A 114 -4.83 -10.92 -11.33
N LEU A 115 -4.12 -10.00 -10.66
CA LEU A 115 -4.77 -8.94 -9.88
C LEU A 115 -5.54 -7.96 -10.78
N PRO A 116 -6.72 -7.46 -10.33
CA PRO A 116 -7.46 -6.42 -11.06
C PRO A 116 -6.56 -5.23 -11.36
N THR A 117 -6.55 -4.76 -12.60
CA THR A 117 -5.62 -3.70 -13.01
C THR A 117 -6.17 -2.32 -12.70
N CYS A 118 -5.34 -1.44 -12.12
CA CYS A 118 -5.65 -0.05 -11.83
C CYS A 118 -5.17 0.86 -12.97
N GLY A 119 -6.11 1.39 -13.75
CA GLY A 119 -5.81 2.38 -14.79
C GLY A 119 -5.81 3.82 -14.25
N PRO A 120 -5.21 4.79 -14.97
CA PRO A 120 -5.18 6.19 -14.53
C PRO A 120 -6.55 6.76 -14.14
N ARG A 121 -7.60 6.44 -14.93
CA ARG A 121 -8.97 6.88 -14.64
C ARG A 121 -9.51 6.35 -13.32
N TYR A 122 -9.20 5.10 -12.98
CA TYR A 122 -9.63 4.48 -11.73
C TYR A 122 -8.91 5.12 -10.54
N MET A 123 -7.59 5.34 -10.66
CA MET A 123 -6.80 6.02 -9.63
C MET A 123 -7.33 7.43 -9.34
N THR A 124 -7.62 8.21 -10.39
CA THR A 124 -8.12 9.57 -10.23
C THR A 124 -9.55 9.61 -9.70
N ALA A 125 -10.39 8.62 -10.04
CA ALA A 125 -11.73 8.49 -9.48
C ALA A 125 -11.65 8.20 -7.96
N ALA A 126 -10.85 7.22 -7.55
CA ALA A 126 -10.63 6.90 -6.15
C ALA A 126 -10.03 8.07 -5.36
N ALA A 127 -9.19 8.90 -5.98
CA ALA A 127 -8.64 10.09 -5.34
C ALA A 127 -9.58 11.31 -5.37
N GLY A 128 -10.76 11.21 -5.98
CA GLY A 128 -11.74 12.30 -6.06
C GLY A 128 -11.39 13.42 -7.06
N VAL A 129 -10.48 13.16 -8.00
CA VAL A 129 -9.98 14.12 -9.01
C VAL A 129 -10.04 13.56 -10.45
N PRO A 130 -11.20 13.05 -10.92
CA PRO A 130 -11.31 12.33 -12.19
C PRO A 130 -10.83 13.12 -13.43
N GLU A 131 -10.86 14.44 -13.37
CA GLU A 131 -10.36 15.35 -14.40
C GLU A 131 -8.84 15.27 -14.61
N GLN A 132 -8.08 14.76 -13.64
CA GLN A 132 -6.62 14.60 -13.70
C GLN A 132 -6.17 13.37 -14.51
N ALA A 133 -7.10 12.56 -15.05
CA ALA A 133 -6.77 11.25 -15.63
C ALA A 133 -5.76 11.34 -16.79
N ASP A 134 -5.88 12.34 -17.65
CA ASP A 134 -4.97 12.55 -18.78
C ASP A 134 -3.58 13.03 -18.33
N GLU A 135 -3.52 13.87 -17.29
CA GLU A 135 -2.27 14.31 -16.68
C GLU A 135 -1.54 13.13 -16.02
N LEU A 136 -2.28 12.29 -15.29
CA LEU A 136 -1.75 11.09 -14.67
C LEU A 136 -1.23 10.09 -15.72
N ALA A 137 -1.98 9.87 -16.79
CA ALA A 137 -1.55 9.03 -17.91
C ALA A 137 -0.27 9.58 -18.56
N ALA A 138 -0.19 10.89 -18.75
CA ALA A 138 1.01 11.54 -19.29
C ALA A 138 2.22 11.41 -18.33
N LEU A 139 2.02 11.56 -17.02
CA LEU A 139 3.06 11.36 -16.02
C LEU A 139 3.62 9.93 -16.07
N ILE A 140 2.75 8.93 -16.11
CA ILE A 140 3.11 7.51 -16.19
C ILE A 140 3.83 7.18 -17.50
N ALA A 141 3.41 7.76 -18.63
CA ALA A 141 3.97 7.51 -19.95
C ALA A 141 5.32 8.22 -20.20
N ARG A 142 5.71 9.20 -19.37
CA ARG A 142 6.96 9.97 -19.57
C ARG A 142 8.19 9.08 -19.40
N ARG A 143 8.79 8.71 -20.54
CA ARG A 143 10.05 7.95 -20.60
C ARG A 143 11.27 8.68 -20.01
N ARG A 144 11.17 10.00 -19.81
CA ARG A 144 12.31 10.92 -19.72
C ARG A 144 12.75 11.27 -18.30
N ALA A 145 12.28 10.58 -17.29
CA ALA A 145 12.74 10.81 -15.93
C ALA A 145 14.06 10.02 -15.67
N VAL A 146 15.07 10.29 -16.50
CA VAL A 146 16.43 9.80 -16.29
C VAL A 146 16.91 10.43 -14.98
N GLY A 147 16.98 9.64 -13.91
CA GLY A 147 17.44 10.08 -12.59
C GLY A 147 16.34 10.35 -11.54
N SER A 148 15.04 10.20 -11.85
CA SER A 148 14.02 10.21 -10.79
C SER A 148 13.79 8.78 -10.27
N GLY A 149 14.17 8.49 -9.03
CA GLY A 149 13.89 7.21 -8.38
C GLY A 149 12.37 6.99 -8.18
N ALA A 150 11.98 5.76 -7.84
CA ALA A 150 10.58 5.40 -7.60
C ALA A 150 9.92 6.26 -6.52
N GLY A 151 10.61 6.61 -5.43
CA GLY A 151 10.09 7.59 -4.46
C GLY A 151 9.70 8.96 -5.06
N GLU A 152 10.47 9.50 -6.02
CA GLU A 152 10.13 10.77 -6.69
C GLU A 152 8.90 10.60 -7.59
N LEU A 153 8.79 9.46 -8.29
CA LEU A 153 7.59 9.14 -9.05
C LEU A 153 6.37 8.99 -8.12
N GLY A 154 6.50 8.30 -6.99
CA GLY A 154 5.44 8.13 -6.00
C GLY A 154 4.94 9.46 -5.47
N MET A 155 5.84 10.38 -5.11
CA MET A 155 5.49 11.75 -4.72
C MET A 155 4.74 12.50 -5.82
N ARG A 156 5.18 12.38 -7.08
CA ARG A 156 4.50 13.03 -8.23
C ARG A 156 3.12 12.44 -8.48
N LEU A 157 2.97 11.13 -8.35
CA LEU A 157 1.67 10.46 -8.45
C LEU A 157 0.73 11.00 -7.36
N ALA A 158 1.19 11.05 -6.10
CA ALA A 158 0.41 11.61 -4.99
C ALA A 158 0.02 13.07 -5.23
N MET A 159 0.93 13.90 -5.76
CA MET A 159 0.62 15.30 -6.12
C MET A 159 -0.46 15.41 -7.20
N VAL A 160 -0.37 14.65 -8.30
CA VAL A 160 -1.37 14.67 -9.38
C VAL A 160 -2.72 14.13 -8.90
N LEU A 161 -2.70 13.15 -8.00
CA LEU A 161 -3.90 12.61 -7.36
C LEU A 161 -4.49 13.54 -6.28
N GLY A 162 -3.86 14.68 -5.99
CA GLY A 162 -4.34 15.60 -4.95
C GLY A 162 -4.29 15.02 -3.53
N LEU A 163 -3.48 13.98 -3.31
CA LEU A 163 -3.38 13.34 -1.99
C LEU A 163 -2.59 14.25 -1.04
N PRO A 164 -3.05 14.40 0.22
CA PRO A 164 -2.38 15.26 1.18
C PRO A 164 -1.01 14.70 1.58
N GLU A 165 -0.08 15.59 1.91
CA GLU A 165 1.28 15.26 2.31
C GLU A 165 2.04 14.35 1.31
N PRO A 166 2.10 14.67 0.01
CA PRO A 166 2.67 13.78 -1.02
C PRO A 166 4.15 13.42 -0.77
N ALA A 167 4.88 14.24 -0.02
CA ALA A 167 6.27 13.98 0.39
C ALA A 167 6.42 12.73 1.28
N VAL A 168 5.34 12.26 1.91
CA VAL A 168 5.35 11.01 2.68
C VAL A 168 5.68 9.80 1.81
N ALA A 169 5.37 9.84 0.50
CA ALA A 169 5.73 8.78 -0.44
C ALA A 169 7.27 8.61 -0.56
N ARG A 170 8.05 9.63 -0.18
CA ARG A 170 9.52 9.60 -0.11
C ARG A 170 10.07 9.31 1.29
N ARG A 171 9.19 9.11 2.28
CA ARG A 171 9.54 8.99 3.71
C ARG A 171 10.29 10.20 4.25
N GLN A 172 9.97 11.39 3.75
CA GLN A 172 10.63 12.64 4.16
C GLN A 172 9.85 13.40 5.23
N VAL A 173 8.77 12.83 5.75
CA VAL A 173 7.87 13.47 6.71
C VAL A 173 7.84 12.64 7.99
N GLU A 174 8.05 13.31 9.12
CA GLU A 174 7.75 12.77 10.45
C GLU A 174 6.48 13.46 10.95
N PHE A 175 5.58 12.68 11.55
CA PHE A 175 4.34 13.20 12.10
C PHE A 175 4.47 13.29 13.61
N SER A 176 4.23 14.48 14.16
CA SER A 176 4.36 14.75 15.61
C SER A 176 3.21 14.15 16.43
N HIS A 177 2.09 13.83 15.79
CA HIS A 177 0.82 13.47 16.43
C HIS A 177 0.17 12.20 15.84
N GLY A 178 0.96 11.32 15.21
CA GLY A 178 0.45 10.05 14.71
C GLY A 178 0.05 9.09 15.83
N LEU A 179 -1.08 8.41 15.67
CA LEU A 179 -1.49 7.30 16.52
C LEU A 179 -0.78 6.03 16.05
N VAL A 180 0.09 5.47 16.90
CA VAL A 180 0.68 4.16 16.63
C VAL A 180 -0.33 3.07 16.98
N VAL A 181 -0.64 2.24 15.99
CA VAL A 181 -1.57 1.11 16.08
C VAL A 181 -0.77 -0.18 15.97
N GLU A 182 -0.87 -0.99 17.02
CA GLU A 182 -0.33 -2.35 17.04
C GLU A 182 -1.44 -3.35 16.73
N PRO A 183 -1.18 -4.38 15.90
CA PRO A 183 -2.15 -5.44 15.66
C PRO A 183 -2.39 -6.29 16.91
N ASP A 184 -3.57 -6.93 17.00
CA ASP A 184 -3.84 -7.91 18.06
C ASP A 184 -2.84 -9.07 17.95
N PRO A 185 -2.07 -9.38 19.02
CA PRO A 185 -1.12 -10.49 19.03
C PRO A 185 -1.75 -11.84 18.63
N ARG A 186 -3.04 -12.03 18.89
CA ARG A 186 -3.79 -13.23 18.53
C ARG A 186 -3.96 -13.37 17.02
N GLU A 187 -4.26 -12.27 16.32
CA GLU A 187 -4.39 -12.25 14.86
C GLU A 187 -3.03 -12.47 14.18
N VAL A 188 -1.97 -11.86 14.72
CA VAL A 188 -0.58 -12.11 14.26
C VAL A 188 -0.23 -13.59 14.40
N GLN A 189 -0.50 -14.19 15.56
CA GLN A 189 -0.21 -15.60 15.80
C GLN A 189 -1.00 -16.52 14.87
N ARG A 190 -2.29 -16.23 14.68
CA ARG A 190 -3.16 -16.98 13.77
C ARG A 190 -2.67 -16.90 12.33
N PHE A 191 -2.27 -15.71 11.87
CA PHE A 191 -1.70 -15.52 10.54
C PHE A 191 -0.42 -16.35 10.36
N LYS A 192 0.50 -16.32 11.33
CA LYS A 192 1.74 -17.11 11.28
C LYS A 192 1.48 -18.60 11.17
N GLN A 193 0.49 -19.12 11.90
CA GLN A 193 0.09 -20.53 11.81
C GLN A 193 -0.38 -20.90 10.40
N VAL A 194 -1.31 -20.13 9.84
CA VAL A 194 -1.82 -20.37 8.47
C VAL A 194 -0.70 -20.27 7.43
N LEU A 195 0.23 -19.32 7.61
CA LEU A 195 1.38 -19.19 6.72
C LEU A 195 2.31 -20.41 6.79
N SER A 196 2.62 -20.89 8.00
CA SER A 196 3.43 -22.09 8.19
C SER A 196 2.80 -23.32 7.55
N ASP A 197 1.49 -23.53 7.74
CA ASP A 197 0.76 -24.66 7.16
C ASP A 197 0.85 -24.62 5.61
N ARG A 198 0.62 -23.46 5.01
CA ARG A 198 0.73 -23.28 3.54
C ARG A 198 2.14 -23.46 2.99
N LEU A 199 3.16 -23.10 3.76
CA LEU A 199 4.55 -23.31 3.34
C LEU A 199 4.90 -24.80 3.33
N VAL A 200 4.43 -25.56 4.32
CA VAL A 200 4.57 -27.02 4.34
C VAL A 200 3.86 -27.66 3.15
N GLU A 201 2.62 -27.28 2.87
CA GLU A 201 1.87 -27.79 1.71
C GLU A 201 2.59 -27.53 0.37
N ARG A 202 3.13 -26.32 0.18
CA ARG A 202 3.87 -25.97 -1.05
C ARG A 202 5.18 -26.73 -1.21
N ASP A 203 5.91 -26.97 -0.12
CA ASP A 203 7.15 -27.75 -0.16
C ASP A 203 6.86 -29.23 -0.49
N GLU A 204 5.74 -29.77 -0.01
CA GLU A 204 5.26 -31.10 -0.36
C GLU A 204 4.82 -31.22 -1.83
N GLU A 205 4.19 -30.18 -2.38
CA GLU A 205 3.79 -30.11 -3.80
C GLU A 205 4.99 -29.94 -4.75
N ALA A 206 6.00 -29.16 -4.36
CA ALA A 206 7.21 -28.93 -5.16
C ALA A 206 8.21 -30.10 -5.12
N GLY A 207 8.10 -30.98 -4.12
CA GLY A 207 8.89 -32.21 -3.98
C GLY A 207 8.32 -33.43 -4.70
N ARG A 208 7.21 -33.29 -5.44
CA ARG A 208 6.60 -34.32 -6.29
C ARG A 208 6.89 -34.07 -7.77
#